data_AF-A0A4Y2TIC3-F1
#
_entry.id   AF-A0A4Y2TIC3-F1
#
_cell.length_a   1.000
_cell.length_b   1.000
_cell.length_c   1.000
_cell.angle_alpha   90.00
_cell.angle_beta   90.00
_cell.angle_gamma   90.00
#
_symmetry.space_group_name_H-M   'P 1'
#
loop_
_entity.id
_entity.type
_entity.pdbx_description
1 polymer ?
#
loop_
_entity_poly.entity_id
_entity_poly.type
_entity_poly.pdbx_seq_one_letter_code
_entity_poly.pdbx_strand_id
1 'polypeptide(L)'
;MNFEQEQNWKFLLFATKWKLMAKKSLYLPSDILFLECEIVISTGISFGEIEETGDGISPELNPISDVDRFGDPSISSSALKDLGNLYRDQVLCDVTLKTDTEAFPAHTVILSARSSVFRAMFTSDMKEKKNACVNISDFESETVRQLLLYAYTDTVGDLKWDTAFQLYVDADKYAIISLKEKCSTFLKDSLRTSKVC
;
A
#
# COMPACT_ATOMS: atom_id res chain seq x y z
N MET A 1 13.46 18.20 -18.37
CA MET A 1 14.13 18.06 -17.06
C MET A 1 15.55 17.60 -17.32
N ASN A 2 16.50 18.21 -16.62
CA ASN A 2 17.93 18.15 -16.90
C ASN A 2 18.55 16.75 -16.71
N PHE A 3 19.45 16.45 -17.64
CA PHE A 3 20.56 15.51 -17.66
C PHE A 3 20.90 14.78 -16.34
N GLU A 4 20.82 13.45 -16.35
CA GLU A 4 21.58 12.60 -15.43
C GLU A 4 23.07 12.78 -15.75
N GLN A 5 23.82 13.38 -14.82
CA GLN A 5 25.27 13.31 -14.84
C GLN A 5 25.68 11.89 -14.49
N GLU A 6 26.34 11.19 -15.41
CA GLU A 6 27.12 9.99 -15.10
C GLU A 6 28.19 10.35 -14.05
N GLN A 7 27.88 10.11 -12.79
CA GLN A 7 28.86 10.19 -11.72
C GLN A 7 29.77 8.96 -11.84
N ASN A 8 30.90 9.13 -12.52
CA ASN A 8 31.93 8.10 -12.59
C ASN A 8 32.72 8.09 -11.27
N TRP A 9 32.42 7.12 -10.41
CA TRP A 9 33.17 6.88 -9.18
C TRP A 9 34.52 6.25 -9.54
N LYS A 10 35.57 7.07 -9.53
CA LYS A 10 36.94 6.60 -9.75
C LYS A 10 37.53 6.13 -8.45
N PHE A 11 37.67 4.81 -8.30
CA PHE A 11 38.49 4.25 -7.24
C PHE A 11 39.96 4.55 -7.54
N LEU A 12 40.67 5.16 -6.59
CA LEU A 12 42.12 5.29 -6.66
C LEU A 12 42.70 3.87 -6.70
N LEU A 13 43.46 3.55 -7.76
CA LEU A 13 44.00 2.20 -7.98
C LEU A 13 44.67 1.66 -6.70
N PHE A 14 44.08 0.62 -6.10
CA PHE A 14 44.56 0.00 -4.87
C PHE A 14 45.89 -0.76 -5.07
N ALA A 15 46.25 -1.08 -6.31
CA ALA A 15 47.51 -1.74 -6.66
C ALA A 15 47.98 -1.39 -8.07
N THR A 16 49.29 -1.23 -8.23
CA THR A 16 49.92 -1.13 -9.56
C THR A 16 50.10 -2.51 -10.18
N LYS A 17 50.17 -2.58 -11.52
CA LYS A 17 50.47 -3.82 -12.26
C LYS A 17 51.69 -4.55 -11.68
N TRP A 18 52.76 -3.83 -11.39
CA TRP A 18 53.97 -4.39 -10.77
C TRP A 18 53.68 -5.11 -9.44
N LYS A 19 52.90 -4.50 -8.55
CA LYS A 19 52.58 -5.05 -7.22
C LYS A 19 51.73 -6.32 -7.32
N LEU A 20 50.83 -6.38 -8.31
CA LEU A 20 50.04 -7.58 -8.61
C LEU A 20 50.92 -8.70 -9.17
N MET A 21 51.82 -8.38 -10.11
CA MET A 21 52.72 -9.36 -10.73
C MET A 21 53.78 -9.89 -9.76
N ALA A 22 54.24 -9.08 -8.80
CA ALA A 22 55.19 -9.49 -7.76
C ALA A 22 54.61 -10.59 -6.83
N LYS A 23 53.29 -10.71 -6.74
CA LYS A 23 52.57 -11.76 -5.99
C LYS A 23 51.55 -12.47 -6.88
N LYS A 24 51.98 -12.83 -8.10
CA LYS A 24 51.12 -13.40 -9.16
C LYS A 24 50.34 -14.63 -8.70
N SER A 25 50.97 -15.56 -7.99
CA SER A 25 50.31 -16.77 -7.48
C SER A 25 49.20 -16.50 -6.47
N LEU A 26 49.24 -15.35 -5.79
CA LEU A 26 48.28 -14.96 -4.76
C LEU A 26 47.12 -14.12 -5.32
N TYR A 27 47.41 -13.17 -6.21
CA TYR A 27 46.40 -12.22 -6.73
C TYR A 27 45.88 -12.57 -8.12
N LEU A 28 46.59 -13.41 -8.89
CA LEU A 28 46.17 -13.87 -10.21
C LEU A 28 46.26 -15.40 -10.32
N PRO A 29 45.54 -16.16 -9.46
CA PRO A 29 45.40 -17.59 -9.70
C PRO A 29 44.77 -17.79 -11.09
N SER A 30 45.42 -18.61 -11.92
CA SER A 30 45.00 -18.86 -13.31
C SER A 30 44.93 -17.61 -14.21
N ASP A 31 45.77 -16.61 -13.96
CA ASP A 31 45.83 -15.34 -14.71
C ASP A 31 44.54 -14.49 -14.65
N ILE A 32 43.68 -14.73 -13.66
CA ILE A 32 42.43 -13.97 -13.45
C ILE A 32 42.56 -13.10 -12.19
N LEU A 33 42.29 -11.80 -12.32
CA LEU A 33 42.19 -10.88 -11.18
C LEU A 33 40.73 -10.78 -10.75
N PHE A 34 40.43 -11.21 -9.52
CA PHE A 34 39.12 -11.04 -8.91
C PHE A 34 39.08 -9.73 -8.12
N LEU A 35 38.10 -8.88 -8.41
CA LEU A 35 37.82 -7.65 -7.67
C LEU A 35 36.49 -7.84 -6.95
N GLU A 36 36.53 -7.88 -5.62
CA GLU A 36 35.34 -7.83 -4.80
C GLU A 36 35.10 -6.38 -4.39
N CYS A 37 33.90 -5.88 -4.70
CA CYS A 37 33.50 -4.52 -4.40
C CYS A 37 32.26 -4.58 -3.51
N GLU A 38 32.36 -4.02 -2.30
CA GLU A 38 31.23 -3.84 -1.41
C GLU A 38 30.76 -2.39 -1.51
N ILE A 39 29.49 -2.20 -1.88
CA ILE A 39 28.87 -0.89 -1.99
C ILE A 39 27.82 -0.78 -0.89
N VAL A 40 28.01 0.17 0.03
CA VAL A 40 27.04 0.49 1.08
C VAL A 40 26.32 1.77 0.70
N ILE A 41 25.01 1.67 0.46
CA ILE A 41 24.16 2.82 0.15
C ILE A 41 23.40 3.19 1.42
N SER A 42 23.72 4.34 1.99
CA SER A 42 22.94 4.92 3.09
C SER A 42 21.79 5.73 2.51
N THR A 43 20.54 5.33 2.77
CA THR A 43 19.34 6.01 2.25
C THR A 43 18.94 7.26 3.03
N GLY A 44 19.76 7.72 3.98
CA GLY A 44 19.58 9.02 4.65
C GLY A 44 18.26 9.16 5.40
N ILE A 45 17.67 8.07 5.91
CA ILE A 45 16.52 8.16 6.79
C ILE A 45 17.00 8.75 8.12
N SER A 46 16.91 10.07 8.24
CA SER A 46 17.01 10.78 9.51
C SER A 46 15.78 10.41 10.33
N PHE A 47 15.93 9.55 11.34
CA PHE A 47 14.98 9.55 12.43
C PHE A 47 15.11 10.91 13.12
N GLY A 48 14.03 11.69 13.12
CA GLY A 48 13.94 12.86 13.97
C GLY A 48 13.85 12.39 15.42
N GLU A 49 14.99 12.11 16.05
CA GLU A 49 15.06 12.14 17.52
C GLU A 49 14.85 13.59 17.94
N ILE A 50 13.76 13.84 18.66
CA ILE A 50 13.59 15.10 19.38
C ILE A 50 14.57 15.02 20.55
N GLU A 51 15.72 15.69 20.44
CA GLU A 51 16.56 15.95 21.60
C GLU A 51 15.76 16.83 22.58
N GLU A 52 15.40 16.23 23.71
CA GLU A 52 14.72 16.88 24.81
C GLU A 52 15.70 17.88 25.47
N THR A 53 15.58 19.16 25.13
CA THR A 53 16.24 20.22 25.90
C THR A 53 15.34 20.61 27.06
N GLY A 54 15.69 20.12 28.24
CA GLY A 54 15.14 20.61 29.48
C GLY A 54 15.63 22.03 29.76
N ASP A 55 14.71 22.98 29.87
CA ASP A 55 14.78 23.98 30.92
C ASP A 55 13.38 24.52 31.24
N GLY A 56 13.05 24.49 32.53
CA GLY A 56 11.73 24.85 33.04
C GLY A 56 11.49 26.35 33.12
N ILE A 57 10.22 26.75 32.95
CA ILE A 57 9.43 27.66 33.81
C ILE A 57 7.98 27.66 33.27
N SER A 58 7.04 27.18 34.09
CA SER A 58 5.58 27.41 33.99
C SER A 58 5.23 28.75 34.68
N PRO A 59 4.04 29.40 34.50
CA PRO A 59 2.75 28.75 34.29
C PRO A 59 1.70 29.44 33.39
N GLU A 60 0.67 28.63 33.08
CA GLU A 60 -0.72 28.98 32.77
C GLU A 60 -1.06 29.64 31.42
N LEU A 61 -1.30 28.79 30.41
CA LEU A 61 -2.47 28.88 29.53
C LEU A 61 -2.91 27.45 29.21
N ASN A 62 -4.11 27.05 29.65
CA ASN A 62 -4.69 25.72 29.39
C ASN A 62 -4.91 25.50 27.88
N PRO A 63 -4.27 24.50 27.24
CA PRO A 63 -4.71 23.99 25.96
C PRO A 63 -5.64 22.80 26.20
N ILE A 64 -6.80 22.87 25.56
CA ILE A 64 -7.86 21.87 25.53
C ILE A 64 -7.27 20.47 25.31
N SER A 65 -7.68 19.55 26.17
CA SER A 65 -7.32 18.13 26.16
C SER A 65 -7.95 17.42 24.97
N ASP A 66 -7.31 17.46 23.81
CA ASP A 66 -7.46 16.41 22.80
C ASP A 66 -6.26 15.47 22.91
N VAL A 67 -6.26 14.74 24.04
CA VAL A 67 -5.50 13.49 24.13
C VAL A 67 -6.12 12.57 23.10
N ASP A 68 -5.38 12.39 22.00
CA ASP A 68 -5.56 11.32 21.04
C ASP A 68 -5.62 10.00 21.83
N ARG A 69 -6.84 9.60 22.17
CA ARG A 69 -7.10 8.31 22.80
C ARG A 69 -6.89 7.30 21.70
N PHE A 70 -5.67 6.80 21.63
CA PHE A 70 -5.34 5.52 21.00
C PHE A 70 -6.49 4.56 21.30
N GLY A 71 -7.29 4.31 20.27
CA GLY A 71 -8.47 3.46 20.37
C GLY A 71 -8.03 2.11 20.90
N ASP A 72 -8.65 1.66 21.98
CA ASP A 72 -8.50 0.31 22.47
C ASP A 72 -8.80 -0.65 21.30
N PRO A 73 -7.83 -1.48 20.84
CA PRO A 73 -8.02 -2.42 19.74
C PRO A 73 -9.10 -3.47 20.03
N SER A 74 -9.59 -3.57 21.28
CA SER A 74 -10.68 -4.46 21.66
C SER A 74 -12.06 -3.99 21.20
N ILE A 75 -12.28 -2.67 21.05
CA ILE A 75 -13.61 -2.06 20.82
C ILE A 75 -14.03 -2.15 19.33
N SER A 76 -13.10 -2.20 18.37
CA SER A 76 -13.45 -2.21 16.94
C SER A 76 -13.94 -3.56 16.40
N SER A 77 -13.71 -4.64 17.16
CA SER A 77 -13.96 -6.01 16.69
C SER A 77 -15.45 -6.37 16.59
N SER A 78 -16.30 -5.84 17.47
CA SER A 78 -17.75 -6.13 17.44
C SER A 78 -18.45 -5.39 16.31
N ALA A 79 -18.16 -4.09 16.11
CA ALA A 79 -18.80 -3.29 15.07
C ALA A 79 -18.45 -3.80 13.66
N LEU A 80 -17.17 -4.11 13.38
CA LEU A 80 -16.76 -4.70 12.10
C LEU A 80 -17.39 -6.08 11.88
N LYS A 81 -17.54 -6.88 12.94
CA LYS A 81 -18.25 -8.16 12.87
C LYS A 81 -19.72 -7.96 12.52
N ASP A 82 -20.39 -6.96 13.10
CA ASP A 82 -21.78 -6.66 12.81
C ASP A 82 -21.96 -6.14 11.36
N LEU A 83 -21.05 -5.30 10.86
CA LEU A 83 -21.01 -4.92 9.44
C LEU A 83 -20.79 -6.16 8.55
N GLY A 84 -19.87 -7.05 8.93
CA GLY A 84 -19.67 -8.32 8.23
C GLY A 84 -20.93 -9.20 8.19
N ASN A 85 -21.75 -9.19 9.25
CA ASN A 85 -23.04 -9.89 9.26
C ASN A 85 -24.04 -9.23 8.32
N LEU A 86 -24.12 -7.88 8.27
CA LEU A 86 -24.96 -7.19 7.28
C LEU A 86 -24.58 -7.58 5.84
N TYR A 87 -23.28 -7.68 5.55
CA TYR A 87 -22.82 -8.16 4.25
C TYR A 87 -23.19 -9.63 3.99
N ARG A 88 -23.10 -10.51 4.99
CA ARG A 88 -23.43 -11.92 4.80
C ARG A 88 -24.93 -12.14 4.61
N ASP A 89 -25.73 -11.45 5.42
CA ASP A 89 -27.18 -11.66 5.48
C ASP A 89 -27.91 -10.89 4.37
N GLN A 90 -27.23 -9.92 3.73
CA GLN A 90 -27.74 -9.14 2.58
C GLN A 90 -29.06 -8.43 2.91
N VAL A 91 -29.20 -8.00 4.17
CA VAL A 91 -30.36 -7.26 4.69
C VAL A 91 -30.13 -5.76 4.56
N LEU A 92 -31.19 -4.98 4.31
CA LEU A 92 -31.13 -3.51 4.21
C LEU A 92 -30.25 -2.95 3.09
N CYS A 93 -29.86 -3.78 2.10
CA CYS A 93 -29.17 -3.32 0.91
C CYS A 93 -30.04 -2.35 0.10
N ASP A 94 -29.53 -1.15 -0.17
CA ASP A 94 -30.21 -0.05 -0.86
C ASP A 94 -29.60 0.25 -2.24
N VAL A 95 -28.54 -0.46 -2.61
CA VAL A 95 -27.91 -0.40 -3.93
C VAL A 95 -27.47 -1.77 -4.41
N THR A 96 -27.43 -1.97 -5.72
CA THR A 96 -26.82 -3.13 -6.37
C THR A 96 -25.67 -2.69 -7.27
N LEU A 97 -24.47 -3.21 -7.04
CA LEU A 97 -23.36 -3.06 -7.99
C LEU A 97 -23.47 -4.18 -9.04
N LYS A 98 -23.40 -3.87 -10.33
CA LYS A 98 -23.49 -4.86 -11.40
C LYS A 98 -22.22 -4.89 -12.24
N THR A 99 -21.63 -6.07 -12.37
CA THR A 99 -20.63 -6.37 -13.39
C THR A 99 -21.32 -6.96 -14.61
N ASP A 100 -20.55 -7.32 -15.64
CA ASP A 100 -21.09 -7.99 -16.82
C ASP A 100 -21.65 -9.38 -16.51
N THR A 101 -21.18 -10.02 -15.43
CA THR A 101 -21.53 -11.42 -15.10
C THR A 101 -22.38 -11.55 -13.83
N GLU A 102 -22.28 -10.62 -12.88
CA GLU A 102 -22.87 -10.77 -11.55
C GLU A 102 -23.45 -9.45 -11.00
N ALA A 103 -24.31 -9.59 -9.99
CA ALA A 103 -24.94 -8.47 -9.29
C ALA A 103 -24.73 -8.62 -7.78
N PHE A 104 -24.31 -7.54 -7.13
CA PHE A 104 -23.89 -7.50 -5.73
C PHE A 104 -24.74 -6.49 -4.97
N PRO A 105 -25.74 -6.92 -4.18
CA PRO A 105 -26.44 -6.02 -3.28
C PRO A 105 -25.48 -5.50 -2.20
N ALA A 106 -25.61 -4.23 -1.86
CA ALA A 106 -24.72 -3.52 -0.95
C ALA A 106 -25.43 -2.32 -0.30
N HIS A 107 -24.71 -1.64 0.59
CA HIS A 107 -25.17 -0.48 1.33
C HIS A 107 -24.44 0.79 0.88
N THR A 108 -25.19 1.77 0.38
CA THR A 108 -24.64 3.06 -0.07
C THR A 108 -23.84 3.75 1.03
N VAL A 109 -24.30 3.67 2.29
CA VAL A 109 -23.65 4.30 3.44
C VAL A 109 -22.26 3.71 3.70
N ILE A 110 -22.11 2.39 3.60
CA ILE A 110 -20.83 1.70 3.81
C ILE A 110 -19.89 2.00 2.65
N LEU A 111 -20.37 1.89 1.41
CA LEU A 111 -19.57 2.22 0.23
C LEU A 111 -19.09 3.69 0.25
N SER A 112 -19.95 4.63 0.63
CA SER A 112 -19.63 6.06 0.75
C SER A 112 -18.65 6.37 1.87
N ALA A 113 -18.71 5.62 2.97
CA ALA A 113 -17.75 5.76 4.06
C ALA A 113 -16.35 5.28 3.66
N ARG A 114 -16.28 4.21 2.84
CA ARG A 114 -15.02 3.56 2.46
C ARG A 114 -14.39 4.11 1.18
N SER A 115 -15.16 4.83 0.35
CA SER A 115 -14.73 5.36 -0.94
C SER A 115 -15.26 6.76 -1.17
N SER A 116 -14.37 7.71 -1.43
CA SER A 116 -14.76 9.07 -1.83
C SER A 116 -15.46 9.11 -3.19
N VAL A 117 -15.13 8.17 -4.08
CA VAL A 117 -15.77 8.04 -5.41
C VAL A 117 -17.20 7.56 -5.27
N PHE A 118 -17.46 6.50 -4.50
CA PHE A 118 -18.83 6.06 -4.22
C PHE A 118 -19.61 7.14 -3.46
N ARG A 119 -18.98 7.84 -2.51
CA ARG A 119 -19.62 8.96 -1.83
C ARG A 119 -20.08 10.02 -2.81
N ALA A 120 -19.19 10.50 -3.68
CA ALA A 120 -19.54 11.49 -4.69
C ALA A 120 -20.66 10.99 -5.61
N MET A 121 -20.58 9.73 -6.05
CA MET A 121 -21.59 9.08 -6.89
C MET A 121 -22.98 9.10 -6.23
N PHE A 122 -23.08 8.71 -4.96
CA PHE A 122 -24.37 8.61 -4.25
C PHE A 122 -24.89 9.94 -3.69
N THR A 123 -24.02 10.91 -3.41
CA THR A 123 -24.45 12.23 -2.90
C THR A 123 -24.75 13.24 -3.99
N SER A 124 -24.21 13.05 -5.20
CA SER A 124 -24.49 13.93 -6.34
C SER A 124 -25.94 13.80 -6.82
N ASP A 125 -26.52 14.86 -7.40
CA ASP A 125 -27.86 14.81 -8.01
C ASP A 125 -27.86 14.13 -9.40
N MET A 126 -26.92 13.21 -9.64
CA MET A 126 -26.77 12.47 -10.90
C MET A 126 -27.70 11.25 -10.93
N LYS A 127 -27.78 10.58 -12.10
CA LYS A 127 -28.74 9.48 -12.35
C LYS A 127 -28.58 8.31 -11.38
N GLU A 128 -27.37 8.13 -10.87
CA GLU A 128 -26.97 7.09 -9.93
C GLU A 128 -27.69 7.23 -8.58
N LYS A 129 -28.03 8.46 -8.15
CA LYS A 129 -28.88 8.68 -6.96
C LYS A 129 -30.33 8.22 -7.16
N LYS A 130 -30.81 8.20 -8.42
CA LYS A 130 -32.20 7.80 -8.75
C LYS A 130 -32.33 6.31 -9.05
N ASN A 131 -31.23 5.63 -9.35
CA ASN A 131 -31.21 4.22 -9.66
C ASN A 131 -30.54 3.45 -8.52
N ALA A 132 -31.25 2.50 -7.91
CA ALA A 132 -30.69 1.57 -6.92
C ALA A 132 -29.70 0.55 -7.53
N CYS A 133 -29.06 0.90 -8.65
CA CYS A 133 -28.19 0.03 -9.44
C CYS A 133 -27.06 0.84 -10.08
N VAL A 134 -25.82 0.44 -9.81
CA VAL A 134 -24.59 1.03 -10.36
C VAL A 134 -23.90 -0.01 -11.23
N ASN A 135 -23.65 0.31 -12.49
CA ASN A 135 -22.88 -0.56 -13.37
C ASN A 135 -21.39 -0.28 -13.19
N ILE A 136 -20.63 -1.34 -12.90
CA ILE A 136 -19.19 -1.37 -12.73
C ILE A 136 -18.58 -2.41 -13.69
N SER A 137 -18.93 -2.28 -14.97
CA SER A 137 -18.53 -3.19 -16.06
C SER A 137 -17.01 -3.35 -16.22
N ASP A 138 -16.23 -2.39 -15.70
CA ASP A 138 -14.78 -2.41 -15.84
C ASP A 138 -14.09 -3.37 -14.84
N PHE A 139 -14.86 -4.07 -14.00
CA PHE A 139 -14.38 -4.87 -12.87
C PHE A 139 -14.74 -6.34 -13.07
N GLU A 140 -13.79 -7.23 -12.78
CA GLU A 140 -14.09 -8.65 -12.64
C GLU A 140 -14.90 -8.92 -11.37
N SER A 141 -15.87 -9.82 -11.46
CA SER A 141 -16.78 -10.16 -10.35
C SER A 141 -16.06 -10.62 -9.09
N GLU A 142 -14.96 -11.37 -9.20
CA GLU A 142 -14.17 -11.77 -8.04
C GLU A 142 -13.50 -10.56 -7.36
N THR A 143 -13.03 -9.58 -8.13
CA THR A 143 -12.39 -8.39 -7.57
C THR A 143 -13.41 -7.50 -6.86
N VAL A 144 -14.63 -7.39 -7.39
CA VAL A 144 -15.75 -6.72 -6.70
C VAL A 144 -16.07 -7.42 -5.38
N ARG A 145 -16.08 -8.76 -5.38
CA ARG A 145 -16.32 -9.54 -4.16
C ARG A 145 -15.26 -9.29 -3.09
N GLN A 146 -13.98 -9.20 -3.48
CA GLN A 146 -12.88 -8.86 -2.56
C GLN A 146 -12.97 -7.42 -2.05
N LEU A 147 -13.30 -6.47 -2.93
CA LEU A 147 -13.50 -5.07 -2.55
C LEU A 147 -14.65 -4.92 -1.54
N LEU A 148 -15.78 -5.59 -1.79
CA LEU A 148 -16.91 -5.61 -0.87
C LEU A 148 -16.56 -6.29 0.44
N LEU A 149 -15.91 -7.46 0.41
CA LEU A 149 -15.43 -8.11 1.64
C LEU A 149 -14.58 -7.15 2.49
N TYR A 150 -13.64 -6.45 1.85
CA TYR A 150 -12.79 -5.48 2.52
C TYR A 150 -13.56 -4.26 3.04
N ALA A 151 -14.53 -3.74 2.29
CA ALA A 151 -15.32 -2.59 2.70
C ALA A 151 -16.08 -2.84 4.01
N TYR A 152 -16.50 -4.08 4.27
CA TYR A 152 -17.29 -4.45 5.46
C TYR A 152 -16.47 -5.06 6.60
N THR A 153 -15.31 -5.65 6.31
CA THR A 153 -14.56 -6.44 7.31
C THR A 153 -13.11 -6.00 7.51
N ASP A 154 -12.60 -5.11 6.65
CA ASP A 154 -11.18 -4.72 6.59
C ASP A 154 -10.22 -5.91 6.31
N THR A 155 -10.77 -7.04 5.88
CA THR A 155 -10.03 -8.24 5.48
C THR A 155 -10.08 -8.44 3.97
N VAL A 156 -9.03 -9.07 3.44
CA VAL A 156 -8.97 -9.54 2.05
C VAL A 156 -8.90 -11.07 2.10
N GLY A 157 -9.50 -11.73 1.11
CA GLY A 157 -9.42 -13.19 1.00
C GLY A 157 -8.02 -13.66 0.56
N ASP A 158 -7.97 -14.88 0.06
CA ASP A 158 -6.74 -15.44 -0.49
C ASP A 158 -6.35 -14.70 -1.78
N LEU A 159 -5.32 -13.84 -1.68
CA LEU A 159 -4.84 -13.04 -2.79
C LEU A 159 -3.79 -13.81 -3.60
N LYS A 160 -4.05 -13.95 -4.90
CA LYS A 160 -3.05 -14.36 -5.90
C LYS A 160 -2.50 -13.11 -6.59
N TRP A 161 -1.38 -13.24 -7.30
CA TRP A 161 -0.75 -12.10 -7.98
C TRP A 161 -1.74 -11.38 -8.90
N ASP A 162 -2.41 -12.10 -9.80
CA ASP A 162 -3.33 -11.49 -10.79
C ASP A 162 -4.51 -10.79 -10.10
N THR A 163 -5.12 -11.47 -9.13
CA THR A 163 -6.25 -10.91 -8.34
C THR A 163 -5.81 -9.70 -7.51
N ALA A 164 -4.64 -9.74 -6.90
CA ALA A 164 -4.10 -8.63 -6.12
C ALA A 164 -3.76 -7.42 -7.00
N PHE A 165 -3.25 -7.67 -8.21
CA PHE A 165 -2.98 -6.62 -9.18
C PHE A 165 -4.28 -5.96 -9.64
N GLN A 166 -5.29 -6.74 -10.02
CA GLN A 166 -6.58 -6.19 -10.40
C GLN A 166 -7.24 -5.45 -9.24
N LEU A 167 -7.21 -6.01 -8.03
CA LEU A 167 -7.74 -5.37 -6.82
C LEU A 167 -7.01 -4.07 -6.48
N TYR A 168 -5.71 -3.97 -6.74
CA TYR A 168 -4.95 -2.73 -6.60
C TYR A 168 -5.47 -1.64 -7.55
N VAL A 169 -5.65 -1.97 -8.84
CA VAL A 169 -6.16 -1.04 -9.85
C VAL A 169 -7.57 -0.56 -9.48
N ASP A 170 -8.42 -1.50 -9.10
CA ASP A 170 -9.81 -1.28 -8.72
C ASP A 170 -9.94 -0.43 -7.44
N ALA A 171 -9.10 -0.69 -6.44
CA ALA A 171 -9.04 0.09 -5.21
C ALA A 171 -8.54 1.52 -5.45
N ASP A 172 -7.58 1.72 -6.35
CA ASP A 172 -7.10 3.06 -6.74
C ASP A 172 -8.22 3.84 -7.45
N LYS A 173 -8.89 3.21 -8.42
CA LYS A 173 -9.99 3.81 -9.17
C LYS A 173 -11.15 4.27 -8.28
N TYR A 174 -11.49 3.50 -7.25
CA TYR A 174 -12.51 3.88 -6.26
C TYR A 174 -11.96 4.64 -5.05
N ALA A 175 -10.68 5.01 -5.05
CA ALA A 175 -10.04 5.74 -3.96
C ALA A 175 -10.22 5.08 -2.58
N ILE A 176 -10.11 3.75 -2.52
CA ILE A 176 -10.05 2.97 -1.27
C ILE A 176 -8.58 2.81 -0.88
N ILE A 177 -8.02 3.88 -0.32
CA ILE A 177 -6.56 4.04 -0.12
C ILE A 177 -5.94 2.89 0.68
N SER A 178 -6.57 2.50 1.79
CA SER A 178 -6.03 1.43 2.65
C SER A 178 -6.01 0.06 1.96
N LEU A 179 -6.99 -0.22 1.10
CA LEU A 179 -7.00 -1.45 0.29
C LEU A 179 -5.89 -1.42 -0.77
N LYS A 180 -5.73 -0.29 -1.45
CA LYS A 180 -4.66 -0.08 -2.43
C LYS A 180 -3.29 -0.31 -1.80
N GLU A 181 -3.03 0.24 -0.62
CA GLU A 181 -1.77 0.06 0.12
C GLU A 181 -1.54 -1.40 0.52
N LYS A 182 -2.60 -2.09 0.96
CA LYS A 182 -2.55 -3.52 1.30
C LYS A 182 -2.19 -4.38 0.09
N CYS A 183 -2.82 -4.14 -1.06
CA CYS A 183 -2.48 -4.81 -2.31
C CYS A 183 -1.06 -4.45 -2.78
N SER A 184 -0.65 -3.18 -2.67
CA SER A 184 0.70 -2.75 -3.03
C SER A 184 1.78 -3.48 -2.24
N THR A 185 1.57 -3.62 -0.93
CA THR A 185 2.48 -4.36 -0.04
C THR A 185 2.57 -5.82 -0.46
N PHE A 186 1.43 -6.49 -0.64
CA PHE A 186 1.39 -7.87 -1.10
C PHE A 186 2.10 -8.08 -2.44
N LEU A 187 1.87 -7.18 -3.41
CA LEU A 187 2.49 -7.26 -4.74
C LEU A 187 4.00 -7.08 -4.65
N LYS A 188 4.49 -6.11 -3.86
CA LYS A 188 5.92 -5.90 -3.63
C LYS A 188 6.58 -7.13 -3.01
N ASP A 189 5.94 -7.73 -1.99
CA ASP A 189 6.45 -8.93 -1.32
C ASP A 189 6.43 -10.17 -2.22
N SER A 190 5.52 -10.19 -3.20
CA SER A 190 5.39 -11.26 -4.19
C SER A 190 6.41 -11.19 -5.32
N LEU A 191 7.14 -10.07 -5.49
CA LEU A 191 8.21 -9.92 -6.47
C LEU A 191 9.46 -10.68 -6.00
N ARG A 192 9.52 -11.97 -6.34
CA ARG A 192 10.77 -12.75 -6.29
C ARG A 192 11.54 -12.56 -7.59
N THR A 193 12.87 -12.56 -7.54
CA THR A 193 13.77 -12.50 -8.72
C THR A 193 13.47 -13.57 -9.78
N SER A 194 12.80 -14.66 -9.43
CA SER A 194 12.37 -15.71 -10.35
C SER A 194 11.09 -15.42 -11.14
N LYS A 195 10.40 -14.30 -10.87
CA LYS A 195 9.15 -13.88 -11.56
C LYS A 195 9.28 -12.55 -12.28
N VAL A 196 10.48 -11.99 -12.34
CA VAL A 196 10.79 -10.80 -13.13
C VAL A 196 11.18 -11.28 -14.53
N CYS A 197 10.43 -10.86 -15.54
CA CYS A 197 10.68 -11.17 -16.96
C CYS A 197 12.01 -10.58 -17.44
#